data_AF-A0A7X8YAB7-F1
#
_entry.id   AF-A0A7X8YAB7-F1
#
_cell.length_a   1.000
_cell.length_b   1.000
_cell.length_c   1.000
_cell.angle_alpha   90.00
_cell.angle_beta   90.00
_cell.angle_gamma   90.00
#
_symmetry.space_group_name_H-M   'P 1'
#
loop_
_entity.id
_entity.type
_entity.pdbx_description
1 polymer ?
#
loop_
_entity_poly.entity_id
_entity_poly.type
_entity_poly.pdbx_seq_one_letter_code
_entity_poly.pdbx_strand_id
1 'polypeptide(L)'
;MVEGDGNVVRGDHTIADNVSTVNDDYAAHTLRANTGSIGVSMACMAGAVESPFNAGKFPMTETQWNRAIEVIAHLADFYHIPVTDKTILSHAEVQTNLGIQQRGKWDVARLPLDPKTVGAKACGNKMRERVKELL
;
A
#
# COMPACT_ATOMS: atom_id res chain seq x y z
N MET A 1 2.24 -8.71 -5.00
CA MET A 1 2.61 -8.87 -3.58
C MET A 1 4.12 -8.92 -3.46
N VAL A 2 4.69 -8.24 -2.46
CA VAL A 2 6.12 -8.29 -2.13
C VAL A 2 6.33 -9.19 -0.92
N GLU A 3 7.09 -10.27 -1.09
CA GLU A 3 7.40 -11.25 -0.04
C GLU A 3 8.57 -10.79 0.85
N GLY A 4 8.81 -11.48 1.97
CA GLY A 4 9.78 -11.08 3.01
C GLY A 4 11.20 -10.80 2.51
N ASP A 5 11.60 -11.50 1.45
CA ASP A 5 12.89 -11.43 0.76
C ASP A 5 12.92 -10.42 -0.40
N GLY A 6 11.81 -9.73 -0.68
CA GLY A 6 11.67 -8.82 -1.81
C GLY A 6 11.24 -9.49 -3.11
N ASN A 7 10.92 -10.79 -3.12
CA ASN A 7 10.33 -11.41 -4.29
C ASN A 7 8.97 -10.78 -4.62
N VAL A 8 8.69 -10.60 -5.91
CA VAL A 8 7.44 -9.99 -6.39
C VAL A 8 6.57 -11.08 -7.02
N VAL A 9 5.48 -11.41 -6.33
CA VAL A 9 4.48 -12.38 -6.78
C VAL A 9 3.30 -11.63 -7.40
N ARG A 10 2.91 -11.99 -8.62
CA ARG A 10 1.71 -11.45 -9.28
C ARG A 10 0.45 -12.00 -8.61
N GLY A 11 -0.60 -11.19 -8.57
CA GLY A 11 -1.94 -11.66 -8.20
C GLY A 11 -2.52 -12.59 -9.28
N ASP A 12 -3.69 -13.13 -8.98
CA ASP A 12 -4.50 -13.94 -9.89
C ASP A 12 -5.29 -13.12 -10.91
N HIS A 13 -5.53 -11.83 -10.63
CA HIS A 13 -6.17 -10.88 -11.54
C HIS A 13 -5.14 -9.93 -12.17
N THR A 14 -5.46 -9.44 -13.37
CA THR A 14 -4.68 -8.42 -14.06
C THR A 14 -5.02 -7.02 -13.55
N ILE A 15 -4.15 -6.05 -13.84
CA ILE A 15 -4.45 -4.63 -13.56
C ILE A 15 -5.66 -4.14 -14.38
N ALA A 16 -5.85 -4.68 -15.59
CA ALA A 16 -6.95 -4.27 -16.46
C ALA A 16 -8.33 -4.63 -15.89
N ASP A 17 -8.41 -5.71 -15.11
CA ASP A 17 -9.66 -6.16 -14.48
C ASP A 17 -10.19 -5.13 -13.47
N ASN A 18 -9.31 -4.32 -12.88
CA ASN A 18 -9.72 -3.25 -11.97
C ASN A 18 -10.18 -1.98 -12.68
N VAL A 19 -10.04 -1.83 -14.01
CA VAL A 19 -10.57 -0.66 -14.75
C VAL A 19 -12.08 -0.54 -14.57
N SER A 20 -12.79 -1.67 -14.54
CA SER A 20 -14.23 -1.75 -14.25
C SER A 20 -14.53 -3.01 -13.45
N THR A 21 -15.10 -2.86 -12.26
CA THR A 21 -15.40 -3.97 -11.34
C THR A 21 -16.86 -4.44 -11.45
N VAL A 22 -17.54 -4.12 -12.57
CA VAL A 22 -18.98 -4.38 -12.76
C VAL A 22 -19.29 -5.85 -12.99
N ASN A 23 -18.34 -6.60 -13.55
CA ASN A 23 -18.43 -8.04 -13.80
C ASN A 23 -18.12 -8.91 -12.58
N ASP A 24 -17.76 -8.29 -11.43
CA ASP A 24 -17.32 -8.96 -10.20
C ASP A 24 -16.06 -9.84 -10.34
N ASP A 25 -15.28 -9.62 -11.40
CA ASP A 25 -14.01 -10.29 -11.69
C ASP A 25 -12.89 -9.24 -11.67
N TYR A 26 -12.29 -9.04 -10.49
CA TYR A 26 -11.28 -8.00 -10.24
C TYR A 26 -10.49 -8.29 -8.95
N ALA A 27 -9.33 -7.65 -8.79
CA ALA A 27 -8.58 -7.72 -7.54
C ALA A 27 -9.25 -6.88 -6.46
N ALA A 28 -9.93 -7.52 -5.51
CA ALA A 28 -10.49 -6.85 -4.34
C ALA A 28 -9.42 -6.59 -3.27
N HIS A 29 -9.12 -5.32 -2.98
CA HIS A 29 -8.09 -4.92 -2.02
C HIS A 29 -8.50 -3.78 -1.08
N THR A 30 -9.48 -2.95 -1.45
CA THR A 30 -9.89 -1.79 -0.64
C THR A 30 -11.38 -1.52 -0.79
N LEU A 31 -12.10 -1.48 0.34
CA LEU A 31 -13.55 -1.28 0.33
C LEU A 31 -13.92 0.01 -0.41
N ARG A 32 -14.71 -0.13 -1.48
CA ARG A 32 -15.20 0.96 -2.35
C ARG A 32 -14.10 1.80 -3.02
N ALA A 33 -12.89 1.26 -3.16
CA ALA A 33 -11.78 1.91 -3.84
C ALA A 33 -10.97 0.91 -4.70
N ASN A 34 -11.65 -0.07 -5.31
CA ASN A 34 -11.01 -1.05 -6.20
C ASN A 34 -11.04 -0.59 -7.67
N THR A 35 -12.17 -0.03 -8.12
CA THR A 35 -12.35 0.46 -9.49
C THR A 35 -11.35 1.55 -9.81
N GLY A 36 -10.65 1.43 -10.95
CA GLY A 36 -9.60 2.33 -11.39
C GLY A 36 -8.35 2.35 -10.52
N SER A 37 -8.15 1.35 -9.64
CA SER A 37 -7.04 1.32 -8.68
C SER A 37 -6.18 0.07 -8.83
N ILE A 38 -4.89 0.19 -8.49
CA ILE A 38 -3.93 -0.92 -8.48
C ILE A 38 -3.56 -1.24 -7.03
N GLY A 39 -3.77 -2.49 -6.61
CA GLY A 39 -3.36 -2.97 -5.30
C GLY A 39 -1.91 -3.46 -5.27
N VAL A 40 -1.05 -2.82 -4.46
CA VAL A 40 0.30 -3.33 -4.13
C VAL A 40 0.33 -3.75 -2.67
N SER A 41 0.49 -5.05 -2.41
CA SER A 41 0.52 -5.63 -1.07
C SER A 41 1.92 -6.08 -0.66
N MET A 42 2.18 -6.10 0.66
CA MET A 42 3.39 -6.66 1.28
C MET A 42 3.00 -7.79 2.23
N ALA A 43 3.62 -8.96 2.10
CA ALA A 43 3.39 -10.10 2.98
C ALA A 43 4.14 -9.91 4.32
N CYS A 44 3.55 -9.15 5.24
CA CYS A 44 4.19 -8.79 6.52
C CYS A 44 3.14 -8.45 7.60
N MET A 45 3.62 -8.07 8.78
CA MET A 45 2.86 -7.53 9.91
C MET A 45 1.76 -8.46 10.44
N ALA A 46 1.94 -9.78 10.30
CA ALA A 46 0.98 -10.75 10.81
C ALA A 46 0.88 -10.68 12.34
N GLY A 47 -0.31 -10.36 12.85
CA GLY A 47 -0.55 -10.18 14.28
C GLY A 47 0.01 -8.88 14.85
N ALA A 48 0.34 -7.90 14.02
CA ALA A 48 0.79 -6.60 14.49
C ALA A 48 -0.30 -5.88 15.31
N VAL A 49 0.14 -5.01 16.22
CA VAL A 49 -0.70 -4.13 17.04
C VAL A 49 -0.24 -2.68 16.88
N GLU A 50 -1.18 -1.74 16.72
CA GLU A 50 -0.86 -0.33 16.50
C GLU A 50 -0.27 0.35 17.74
N SER A 51 -0.88 0.10 18.91
CA SER A 51 -0.57 0.75 20.17
C SER A 51 -0.86 -0.16 21.38
N PRO A 52 0.12 -0.37 22.29
CA PRO A 52 1.53 -0.10 22.08
C PRO A 52 2.03 -0.87 20.85
N PHE A 53 2.89 -0.23 20.06
CA PHE A 53 3.27 -0.78 18.77
C PHE A 53 3.99 -2.13 18.91
N ASN A 54 3.50 -3.12 18.17
CA ASN A 54 4.13 -4.42 17.99
C ASN A 54 4.08 -4.77 16.51
N ALA A 55 5.23 -5.08 15.91
CA ALA A 55 5.34 -5.40 14.49
C ALA A 55 4.81 -6.79 14.10
N GLY A 56 4.37 -7.59 15.07
CA GLY A 56 3.85 -8.94 14.87
C GLY A 56 4.94 -9.98 14.63
N LYS A 57 4.52 -11.17 14.18
CA LYS A 57 5.40 -12.33 13.95
C LYS A 57 6.32 -12.17 12.75
N PHE A 58 5.90 -11.38 11.75
CA PHE A 58 6.63 -11.15 10.52
C PHE A 58 6.75 -9.64 10.25
N PRO A 59 7.58 -8.91 11.00
CA PRO A 59 7.75 -7.47 10.80
C PRO A 59 8.07 -7.13 9.34
N MET A 60 7.56 -6.01 8.85
CA MET A 60 7.94 -5.47 7.54
C MET A 60 9.45 -5.24 7.49
N THR A 61 10.12 -5.82 6.50
CA THR A 61 11.56 -5.67 6.30
C THR A 61 11.88 -4.42 5.47
N GLU A 62 13.10 -3.91 5.59
CA GLU A 62 13.59 -2.83 4.73
C GLU A 62 13.61 -3.25 3.25
N THR A 63 13.97 -4.51 2.97
CA THR A 63 13.92 -5.10 1.63
C THR A 63 12.51 -5.06 1.06
N GLN A 64 11.49 -5.45 1.83
CA GLN A 64 10.09 -5.37 1.42
C GLN A 64 9.67 -3.93 1.13
N TRP A 65 10.00 -3.00 2.03
CA TRP A 65 9.64 -1.60 1.90
C TRP A 65 10.25 -0.97 0.63
N ASN A 66 11.56 -1.13 0.44
CA ASN A 66 12.26 -0.59 -0.72
C ASN A 66 11.72 -1.21 -2.02
N ARG A 67 11.50 -2.52 -2.04
CA ARG A 67 10.96 -3.20 -3.23
C ARG A 67 9.52 -2.78 -3.54
N ALA A 68 8.69 -2.57 -2.53
CA ALA A 68 7.34 -2.04 -2.74
C ALA A 68 7.38 -0.63 -3.34
N ILE A 69 8.29 0.24 -2.88
CA ILE A 69 8.49 1.57 -3.45
C ILE A 69 8.89 1.48 -4.93
N GLU A 70 9.85 0.62 -5.29
CA GLU A 70 10.25 0.41 -6.69
C GLU A 70 9.08 -0.03 -7.57
N VAL A 71 8.26 -0.97 -7.09
CA VAL A 71 7.07 -1.44 -7.80
C VAL A 71 6.06 -0.29 -7.99
N ILE A 72 5.81 0.49 -6.94
CA ILE A 72 4.89 1.64 -7.01
C ILE A 72 5.41 2.70 -7.98
N ALA A 73 6.70 3.03 -7.95
CA ALA A 73 7.31 4.00 -8.86
C ALA A 73 7.21 3.52 -10.31
N HIS A 74 7.53 2.26 -10.60
CA HIS A 74 7.41 1.69 -11.93
C HIS A 74 5.96 1.73 -12.46
N LEU A 75 4.97 1.41 -11.61
CA LEU A 75 3.55 1.51 -11.99
C LEU A 75 3.11 2.96 -12.19
N ALA A 76 3.59 3.88 -11.36
CA ALA A 76 3.27 5.29 -11.46
C ALA A 76 3.81 5.90 -12.75
N ASP A 77 5.05 5.60 -13.11
CA ASP A 77 5.64 6.02 -14.38
C ASP A 77 4.87 5.43 -15.58
N PHE A 78 4.71 4.11 -15.59
CA PHE A 78 4.10 3.37 -16.70
C PHE A 78 2.66 3.81 -17.00
N TYR A 79 1.85 4.05 -15.97
CA TYR A 79 0.45 4.46 -16.11
C TYR A 79 0.25 5.98 -15.98
N HIS A 80 1.33 6.76 -15.89
CA HIS A 80 1.30 8.21 -15.68
C HIS A 80 0.44 8.64 -14.47
N ILE A 81 0.53 7.89 -13.37
CA ILE A 81 -0.18 8.17 -12.13
C ILE A 81 0.59 9.28 -11.39
N PRO A 82 -0.01 10.46 -11.15
CA PRO A 82 0.68 11.53 -10.45
C PRO A 82 0.97 11.11 -8.99
N VAL A 83 2.05 11.60 -8.40
CA VAL A 83 2.39 11.26 -7.01
C VAL A 83 1.68 12.23 -6.04
N THR A 84 0.44 11.92 -5.68
CA THR A 84 -0.35 12.68 -4.68
C THR A 84 -0.93 11.77 -3.59
N ASP A 85 -1.42 12.38 -2.51
CA ASP A 85 -2.07 11.68 -1.41
C ASP A 85 -3.44 11.05 -1.77
N LYS A 86 -3.95 11.32 -2.98
CA LYS A 86 -5.20 10.73 -3.52
C LYS A 86 -4.98 9.64 -4.57
N THR A 87 -3.74 9.45 -5.01
CA THR A 87 -3.40 8.62 -6.18
C THR A 87 -2.34 7.57 -5.85
N ILE A 88 -1.44 7.89 -4.91
CA ILE A 88 -0.51 6.93 -4.30
C ILE A 88 -0.67 7.03 -2.78
N LEU A 89 -1.46 6.10 -2.23
CA LEU A 89 -1.86 6.11 -0.83
C LEU A 89 -1.93 4.68 -0.28
N SER A 90 -1.67 4.55 1.01
CA SER A 90 -1.88 3.30 1.74
C SER A 90 -3.37 3.09 2.06
N HIS A 91 -3.77 1.87 2.39
CA HIS A 91 -5.14 1.59 2.84
C HIS A 91 -5.50 2.41 4.10
N ALA A 92 -4.52 2.67 4.98
CA ALA A 92 -4.69 3.50 6.17
C ALA A 92 -5.12 4.95 5.86
N GLU A 93 -4.81 5.46 4.67
CA GLU A 93 -5.09 6.83 4.26
C GLU A 93 -6.43 7.00 3.55
N VAL A 94 -7.07 5.90 3.09
CA VAL A 94 -8.25 5.94 2.21
C VAL A 94 -9.40 6.74 2.79
N GLN A 95 -9.73 6.54 4.07
CA GLN A 95 -10.84 7.26 4.70
C GLN A 95 -10.56 8.76 4.79
N THR A 96 -9.33 9.14 5.16
CA THR A 96 -8.95 10.55 5.34
C THR A 96 -8.78 11.28 4.02
N ASN A 97 -8.13 10.66 3.03
CA ASN A 97 -7.74 11.34 1.79
C ASN A 97 -8.84 11.27 0.72
N LEU A 98 -9.65 10.21 0.71
CA LEU A 98 -10.72 9.98 -0.29
C LEU A 98 -12.13 10.14 0.28
N GLY A 99 -12.30 10.25 1.60
CA GLY A 99 -13.62 10.35 2.24
C GLY A 99 -14.41 9.04 2.24
N ILE A 100 -13.78 7.91 1.93
CA ILE A 100 -14.42 6.60 1.83
C ILE A 100 -14.32 5.89 3.17
N GLN A 101 -15.42 5.84 3.92
CA GLN A 101 -15.47 5.21 5.24
C GLN A 101 -15.06 3.72 5.19
N GLN A 102 -14.04 3.37 5.98
CA GLN A 102 -13.50 2.01 6.09
C GLN A 102 -14.02 1.31 7.36
N ARG A 103 -14.02 -0.02 7.37
CA ARG A 103 -14.57 -0.85 8.47
C ARG A 103 -13.60 -1.13 9.62
N GLY A 104 -12.61 -0.26 9.83
CA GLY A 104 -11.92 -0.17 11.13
C GLY A 104 -10.86 -1.23 11.46
N LYS A 105 -10.03 -1.65 10.50
CA LYS A 105 -8.72 -2.24 10.81
C LYS A 105 -7.65 -1.16 10.59
N TRP A 106 -6.77 -0.95 11.56
CA TRP A 106 -5.59 -0.12 11.34
C TRP A 106 -4.69 -0.80 10.30
N ASP A 107 -4.15 -0.03 9.37
CA ASP A 107 -3.20 -0.51 8.36
C ASP A 107 -1.85 0.21 8.58
N VAL A 108 -0.96 0.30 7.59
CA VAL A 108 0.40 0.89 7.72
C VAL A 108 0.39 2.34 8.23
N ALA A 109 0.29 2.49 9.56
CA ALA A 109 0.39 3.72 10.32
C ALA A 109 1.62 3.71 11.25
N ARG A 110 2.41 2.64 11.20
CA ARG A 110 3.65 2.42 11.94
C ARG A 110 4.62 1.67 11.04
N LEU A 111 5.89 2.09 11.02
CA LEU A 111 6.95 1.41 10.27
C LEU A 111 7.92 0.72 11.25
N PRO A 112 8.07 -0.61 11.23
CA PRO A 112 9.05 -1.30 12.08
C PRO A 112 10.49 -0.80 11.87
N LEU A 113 10.85 -0.49 10.63
CA LEU A 113 12.16 0.03 10.22
C LEU A 113 12.39 1.51 10.59
N ASP A 114 11.32 2.25 10.93
CA ASP A 114 11.41 3.63 11.38
C ASP A 114 10.35 3.95 12.44
N PRO A 115 10.64 3.63 13.71
CA PRO A 115 9.69 3.84 14.81
C PRO A 115 9.29 5.31 15.05
N LYS A 116 10.02 6.28 14.48
CA LYS A 116 9.71 7.72 14.59
C LYS A 116 8.60 8.15 13.63
N THR A 117 8.39 7.41 12.53
CA THR A 117 7.32 7.65 11.60
C THR A 117 6.03 7.04 12.14
N VAL A 118 5.12 7.90 12.62
CA VAL A 118 3.86 7.51 13.27
C VAL A 118 2.67 8.18 12.60
N GLY A 119 1.64 7.39 12.33
CA GLY A 119 0.40 7.79 11.70
C GLY A 119 0.38 7.54 10.19
N ALA A 120 -0.81 7.27 9.67
CA ALA A 120 -1.06 6.97 8.25
C ALA A 120 -0.49 8.04 7.31
N LYS A 121 -0.73 9.32 7.63
CA LYS A 121 -0.22 10.46 6.83
C LYS A 121 1.31 10.49 6.78
N ALA A 122 1.99 10.26 7.90
CA ALA A 122 3.45 10.29 7.95
C ALA A 122 4.05 9.12 7.16
N CYS A 123 3.50 7.92 7.33
CA CYS A 123 3.92 6.73 6.57
C CYS A 123 3.70 6.91 5.06
N GLY A 124 2.52 7.40 4.67
CA GLY A 124 2.19 7.66 3.28
C GLY A 124 3.05 8.77 2.65
N ASN A 125 3.33 9.84 3.38
CA ASN A 125 4.24 10.90 2.91
C ASN A 125 5.63 10.35 2.66
N LYS A 126 6.17 9.57 3.61
CA LYS A 126 7.48 8.94 3.46
C LYS A 126 7.55 8.00 2.26
N MET A 127 6.51 7.20 2.03
CA MET A 127 6.38 6.36 0.84
C MET A 127 6.42 7.21 -0.44
N ARG A 128 5.57 8.25 -0.52
CA ARG A 128 5.48 9.13 -1.70
C ARG A 128 6.77 9.90 -1.97
N GLU A 129 7.47 10.37 -0.94
CA GLU A 129 8.79 11.01 -1.07
C GLU A 129 9.78 10.05 -1.74
N ARG A 130 9.86 8.80 -1.27
CA ARG A 130 10.73 7.77 -1.85
C ARG A 130 10.31 7.37 -3.26
N VAL A 131 9.02 7.35 -3.57
CA VAL A 131 8.53 7.12 -4.94
C VAL A 131 9.00 8.25 -5.88
N LYS A 132 8.89 9.52 -5.45
CA LYS A 132 9.36 10.67 -6.25
C LYS A 132 10.86 10.66 -6.51
N GLU A 133 11.67 10.10 -5.62
CA GLU A 133 13.11 9.95 -5.82
C GLU A 133 13.47 8.97 -6.95
N LEU A 134 12.53 8.12 -7.36
CA LEU A 134 12.72 7.09 -8.41
C LEU A 134 12.08 7.45 -9.76
N LEU A 135 11.40 8.60 -9.86
CA LEU A 135 10.77 9.11 -11.09
C LEU A 135 11.63 10.22 -11.71
#